data_AF-A1VNH4-F1
#
_entry.id   AF-A1VNH4-F1
#
_cell.length_a   1.000
_cell.length_b   1.000
_cell.length_c   1.000
_cell.angle_alpha   90.00
_cell.angle_beta   90.00
_cell.angle_gamma   90.00
#
_symmetry.space_group_name_H-M   'P 1'
#
loop_
_entity.id
_entity.type
_entity.pdbx_description
1 polymer ?
#
loop_
_entity_poly.entity_id
_entity_poly.type
_entity_poly.pdbx_seq_one_letter_code
_entity_poly.pdbx_strand_id
1 'polypeptide(L)'
;MIHRTLLAGLTGLLMLTSLAASAADTASIEKAQKLASEAGCFACHTVKHQAAKDGSLPVGPAWEDVAAQYKGKPGAAEFLTRIVLEGSNPYASHWKNKAAGLAMPPNAVAINERDARQLVSWILSLAK
;
A
#
# COMPACT_ATOMS: atom_id res chain seq x y z
N MET A 1 59.69 15.20 34.23
CA MET A 1 58.81 14.68 33.16
C MET A 1 58.28 13.36 33.69
N ILE A 2 57.05 13.23 34.19
CA ILE A 2 55.80 13.14 33.42
C ILE A 2 54.66 13.78 34.25
N HIS A 3 53.74 14.49 33.58
CA HIS A 3 52.66 15.28 34.17
C HIS A 3 51.51 14.47 34.81
N ARG A 4 50.92 15.11 35.82
CA ARG A 4 49.67 14.82 36.54
C ARG A 4 48.47 14.86 35.60
N THR A 5 47.41 14.08 35.87
CA THR A 5 46.03 14.58 36.07
C THR A 5 45.04 13.46 36.40
N LEU A 6 44.32 13.64 37.51
CA LEU A 6 43.02 13.04 37.81
C LEU A 6 41.97 13.44 36.77
N LEU A 7 40.94 12.62 36.52
CA LEU A 7 39.52 13.01 36.67
C LEU A 7 38.58 11.86 36.24
N ALA A 8 37.62 11.56 37.10
CA ALA A 8 36.40 10.84 36.77
C ALA A 8 35.57 11.63 35.73
N GLY A 9 34.86 10.92 34.84
CA GLY A 9 34.02 11.54 33.82
C GLY A 9 32.92 10.63 33.31
N LEU A 10 31.73 10.77 33.91
CA LEU A 10 30.41 10.37 33.40
C LEU A 10 30.25 10.77 31.91
N THR A 11 29.90 9.85 31.01
CA THR A 11 29.19 10.08 29.71
C THR A 11 29.09 8.73 28.97
N GLY A 12 28.00 8.29 28.36
CA GLY A 12 26.68 8.87 28.21
C GLY A 12 25.64 7.76 28.01
N LEU A 13 24.59 7.84 28.82
CA LEU A 13 23.26 7.30 28.56
C LEU A 13 22.72 7.96 27.28
N LEU A 14 22.56 7.24 26.16
CA LEU A 14 21.62 7.61 25.09
C LEU A 14 21.42 6.45 24.08
N MET A 15 20.56 5.50 24.43
CA MET A 15 19.90 4.60 23.45
C MET A 15 18.41 4.48 23.82
N LEU A 16 17.74 5.62 23.95
CA LEU A 16 16.28 5.70 23.88
C LEU A 16 15.95 6.65 22.75
N THR A 17 15.51 6.11 21.63
CA THR A 17 14.46 6.68 20.76
C THR A 17 14.43 5.89 19.45
N SER A 18 13.49 4.96 19.32
CA SER A 18 12.86 4.55 18.04
C SER A 18 11.80 3.47 18.29
N LEU A 19 10.73 3.80 19.01
CA LEU A 19 9.53 2.94 19.06
C LEU A 19 8.24 3.67 18.69
N ALA A 20 8.34 4.91 18.17
CA ALA A 20 7.18 5.71 17.81
C ALA A 20 6.68 5.49 16.36
N ALA A 21 7.39 4.74 15.53
CA ALA A 21 7.01 4.54 14.13
C ALA A 21 5.83 3.57 13.94
N SER A 22 5.62 2.61 14.86
CA SER A 22 4.67 1.52 14.61
C SER A 22 3.19 1.85 14.85
N ALA A 23 2.86 2.81 15.73
CA ALA A 23 1.46 3.08 16.09
C ALA A 23 0.72 3.99 15.09
N ALA A 24 1.44 4.91 14.44
CA ALA A 24 0.86 5.77 13.40
C ALA A 24 0.57 4.96 12.11
N ASP A 25 1.45 4.01 11.79
CA ASP A 25 1.29 3.14 10.63
C ASP A 25 0.07 2.21 10.78
N THR A 26 -0.16 1.61 11.95
CA THR A 26 -1.31 0.71 12.17
C THR A 26 -2.65 1.43 12.05
N ALA A 27 -2.80 2.62 12.65
CA ALA A 27 -4.02 3.41 12.54
C ALA A 27 -4.31 3.84 11.09
N SER A 28 -3.26 4.13 10.32
CA SER A 28 -3.40 4.48 8.90
C SER A 28 -3.83 3.29 8.04
N ILE A 29 -3.33 2.09 8.33
CA ILE A 29 -3.69 0.83 7.66
C ILE A 29 -5.14 0.45 7.96
N GLU A 30 -5.56 0.49 9.23
CA GLU A 30 -6.94 0.20 9.63
C GLU A 30 -7.93 1.15 8.94
N LYS A 31 -7.60 2.44 8.86
CA LYS A 31 -8.42 3.41 8.14
C LYS A 31 -8.51 3.11 6.64
N ALA A 32 -7.41 2.74 5.99
CA ALA A 32 -7.40 2.40 4.57
C ALA A 32 -8.18 1.12 4.28
N GLN A 33 -8.09 0.11 5.15
CA GLN A 33 -8.90 -1.11 5.07
C GLN A 33 -10.38 -0.83 5.23
N LYS A 34 -10.76 -0.03 6.25
CA LYS A 34 -12.15 0.36 6.47
C LYS A 34 -12.72 1.09 5.25
N LEU A 35 -11.98 2.07 4.74
CA LEU A 35 -12.35 2.82 3.54
C LEU A 35 -12.56 1.89 2.34
N ALA A 36 -11.66 0.94 2.11
CA ALA A 36 -11.79 0.01 1.00
C ALA A 36 -12.99 -0.95 1.16
N SER A 37 -13.35 -1.30 2.39
CA SER A 37 -14.57 -2.04 2.69
C SER A 37 -15.83 -1.22 2.40
N GLU A 38 -15.86 0.03 2.84
CA GLU A 38 -17.02 0.93 2.63
C GLU A 38 -17.21 1.32 1.16
N ALA A 39 -16.11 1.46 0.42
CA ALA A 39 -16.13 1.72 -1.01
C ALA A 39 -16.34 0.45 -1.87
N GLY A 40 -16.52 -0.73 -1.24
CA GLY A 40 -16.81 -1.98 -1.93
C GLY A 40 -15.63 -2.59 -2.70
N CYS A 41 -14.40 -2.12 -2.50
CA CYS A 41 -13.22 -2.58 -3.23
C CYS A 41 -12.95 -4.09 -3.06
N PHE A 42 -13.28 -4.63 -1.88
CA PHE A 42 -13.12 -6.05 -1.57
C PHE A 42 -14.10 -6.99 -2.30
N ALA A 43 -15.09 -6.46 -3.03
CA ALA A 43 -15.94 -7.28 -3.88
C ALA A 43 -15.15 -7.91 -5.05
N CYS A 44 -14.08 -7.25 -5.51
CA CYS A 44 -13.27 -7.69 -6.64
C CYS A 44 -11.81 -7.93 -6.29
N HIS A 45 -11.29 -7.29 -5.24
CA HIS A 45 -9.89 -7.35 -4.86
C HIS A 45 -9.68 -8.06 -3.53
N THR A 46 -8.55 -8.73 -3.41
CA THR A 46 -8.05 -9.29 -2.16
C THR A 46 -6.75 -8.60 -1.78
N VAL A 47 -6.42 -8.59 -0.48
CA VAL A 47 -5.10 -8.07 -0.05
C VAL A 47 -3.99 -8.98 -0.57
N LYS A 48 -4.12 -10.29 -0.30
CA LYS A 48 -3.14 -11.32 -0.66
C LYS A 48 -3.53 -12.03 -1.94
N HIS A 49 -2.54 -12.49 -2.68
CA HIS A 49 -2.76 -13.36 -3.84
C HIS A 49 -3.52 -14.62 -3.42
N GLN A 50 -4.59 -14.94 -4.15
CA GLN A 50 -5.43 -16.13 -3.91
C GLN A 50 -5.65 -16.84 -5.25
N ALA A 51 -5.03 -17.99 -5.43
CA ALA A 51 -5.27 -18.84 -6.59
C ALA A 51 -6.56 -19.65 -6.39
N ALA A 52 -7.44 -19.66 -7.40
CA ALA A 52 -8.61 -20.51 -7.39
C ALA A 52 -8.22 -21.97 -7.66
N LYS A 53 -8.86 -22.91 -6.97
CA LYS A 53 -8.56 -24.36 -7.11
C LYS A 53 -8.90 -24.92 -8.48
N ASP A 54 -9.86 -24.31 -9.16
CA ASP A 54 -10.33 -24.68 -10.50
C ASP A 54 -9.53 -23.98 -11.62
N GLY A 55 -8.50 -23.19 -11.26
CA GLY A 55 -7.69 -22.43 -12.20
C GLY A 55 -8.34 -21.15 -12.72
N SER A 56 -9.51 -20.75 -12.20
CA SER A 56 -10.12 -19.47 -12.55
C SER A 56 -9.27 -18.28 -12.05
N LEU A 57 -9.29 -17.19 -12.82
CA LEU A 57 -8.61 -15.94 -12.46
C LEU A 57 -9.50 -15.11 -11.50
N PRO A 58 -8.91 -14.39 -10.54
CA PRO A 58 -9.67 -13.47 -9.69
C PRO A 58 -10.27 -12.32 -10.52
N VAL A 59 -11.33 -11.69 -10.01
CA VAL A 59 -11.99 -10.57 -10.72
C VAL A 59 -11.03 -9.39 -10.86
N GLY A 60 -10.43 -8.94 -9.77
CA GLY A 60 -9.37 -7.96 -9.73
C GLY A 60 -8.06 -8.57 -9.23
N PRO A 61 -6.90 -7.95 -9.54
CA PRO A 61 -5.62 -8.36 -8.97
C PRO A 61 -5.59 -8.21 -7.46
N ALA A 62 -4.82 -9.07 -6.78
CA ALA A 62 -4.52 -8.87 -5.37
C ALA A 62 -3.63 -7.63 -5.18
N TRP A 63 -3.82 -6.91 -4.08
CA TRP A 63 -3.07 -5.68 -3.83
C TRP A 63 -1.58 -5.90 -3.59
N GLU A 64 -1.17 -7.05 -3.02
CA GLU A 64 0.25 -7.44 -2.98
C GLU A 64 0.86 -7.55 -4.39
N ASP A 65 0.11 -8.07 -5.37
CA ASP A 65 0.58 -8.15 -6.77
C ASP A 65 0.67 -6.76 -7.39
N VAL A 66 -0.30 -5.88 -7.10
CA VAL A 66 -0.27 -4.47 -7.53
C VAL A 66 0.98 -3.79 -6.96
N ALA A 67 1.22 -3.95 -5.67
CA ALA A 67 2.38 -3.37 -5.00
C ALA A 67 3.69 -3.85 -5.64
N ALA A 68 3.81 -5.16 -5.90
CA ALA A 68 4.98 -5.74 -6.57
C ALA A 68 5.17 -5.20 -8.00
N GLN A 69 4.11 -5.10 -8.79
CA GLN A 69 4.18 -4.61 -10.17
C GLN A 69 4.59 -3.14 -10.26
N TYR A 70 4.20 -2.30 -9.28
CA TYR A 70 4.45 -0.86 -9.29
C TYR A 70 5.60 -0.41 -8.37
N LYS A 71 6.26 -1.34 -7.66
CA LYS A 71 7.40 -1.05 -6.78
C LYS A 71 8.47 -0.23 -7.50
N GLY A 72 8.80 0.94 -6.94
CA GLY A 72 9.85 1.82 -7.45
C GLY A 72 9.55 2.53 -8.78
N LYS A 73 8.35 2.36 -9.37
CA LYS A 73 8.00 3.07 -10.61
C LYS A 73 7.66 4.55 -10.29
N PRO A 74 8.32 5.51 -10.95
CA PRO A 74 7.96 6.93 -10.80
C PRO A 74 6.49 7.17 -11.18
N GLY A 75 5.78 7.96 -10.37
CA GLY A 75 4.38 8.31 -10.63
C GLY A 75 3.36 7.18 -10.41
N ALA A 76 3.76 6.06 -9.80
CA ALA A 76 2.85 4.94 -9.53
C ALA A 76 1.65 5.34 -8.66
N ALA A 77 1.87 6.18 -7.64
CA ALA A 77 0.81 6.62 -6.74
C ALA A 77 -0.25 7.45 -7.47
N GLU A 78 0.19 8.42 -8.28
CA GLU A 78 -0.69 9.25 -9.10
C GLU A 78 -1.43 8.39 -10.12
N PHE A 79 -0.70 7.55 -10.87
CA PHE A 79 -1.28 6.69 -11.88
C PHE A 79 -2.38 5.78 -11.30
N LEU A 80 -2.07 5.07 -10.21
CA LEU A 80 -3.05 4.18 -9.57
C LEU A 80 -4.21 4.94 -8.94
N THR A 81 -4.00 6.15 -8.41
CA THR A 81 -5.08 7.01 -7.91
C THR A 81 -6.06 7.36 -9.03
N ARG A 82 -5.56 7.71 -10.22
CA ARG A 82 -6.43 7.97 -11.39
C ARG A 82 -7.19 6.71 -11.80
N ILE A 83 -6.54 5.55 -11.81
CA ILE A 83 -7.21 4.27 -12.08
C ILE A 83 -8.34 4.00 -11.07
N VAL A 84 -8.14 4.27 -9.77
CA VAL A 84 -9.19 4.14 -8.75
C VAL A 84 -10.38 5.05 -9.05
N LEU A 85 -10.14 6.32 -9.38
CA LEU A 85 -11.20 7.30 -9.57
C LEU A 85 -11.94 7.15 -10.91
N GLU A 86 -11.19 6.95 -12.00
CA GLU A 86 -11.71 6.92 -13.37
C GLU A 86 -11.96 5.52 -13.92
N GLY A 87 -11.50 4.48 -13.23
CA GLY A 87 -11.54 3.12 -13.74
C GLY A 87 -10.35 2.80 -14.67
N SER A 88 -10.31 1.56 -15.15
CA SER A 88 -9.25 1.09 -16.04
C SER A 88 -9.75 0.87 -17.47
N ASN A 89 -8.84 0.85 -18.43
CA ASN A 89 -9.19 0.65 -19.84
C ASN A 89 -9.58 -0.81 -20.14
N PRO A 90 -10.77 -1.10 -20.70
CA PRO A 90 -11.22 -2.47 -21.01
C PRO A 90 -10.45 -3.14 -22.16
N TYR A 91 -9.78 -2.36 -23.02
CA TYR A 91 -9.04 -2.87 -24.18
C TYR A 91 -7.53 -3.02 -23.92
N ALA A 92 -7.03 -2.38 -22.88
CA ALA A 92 -5.60 -2.34 -22.53
C ALA A 92 -5.41 -2.66 -21.05
N SER A 93 -5.86 -3.84 -20.62
CA SER A 93 -5.71 -4.27 -19.22
C SER A 93 -4.24 -4.49 -18.86
N HIS A 94 -3.83 -3.88 -17.75
CA HIS A 94 -2.50 -4.05 -17.16
C HIS A 94 -2.34 -5.43 -16.47
N TRP A 95 -3.44 -6.20 -16.45
CA TRP A 95 -3.61 -7.48 -15.75
C TRP A 95 -4.07 -8.60 -16.70
N LYS A 96 -3.81 -8.46 -18.00
CA LYS A 96 -4.11 -9.48 -19.00
C LYS A 96 -3.54 -10.84 -18.56
N ASN A 97 -4.40 -11.87 -18.60
CA ASN A 97 -4.10 -13.24 -18.17
C ASN A 97 -3.79 -13.41 -16.66
N LYS A 98 -4.02 -12.39 -15.83
CA LYS A 98 -3.83 -12.43 -14.36
C LYS A 98 -5.10 -12.12 -13.59
N ALA A 99 -6.03 -11.37 -14.18
CA ALA A 99 -7.36 -11.11 -13.65
C ALA A 99 -8.40 -11.30 -14.76
N ALA A 100 -9.60 -11.74 -14.39
CA ALA A 100 -10.72 -11.96 -15.31
C ALA A 100 -11.48 -10.67 -15.63
N GLY A 101 -11.44 -9.67 -14.74
CA GLY A 101 -12.11 -8.39 -14.94
C GLY A 101 -11.55 -7.64 -16.15
N LEU A 102 -12.43 -7.29 -17.09
CA LEU A 102 -12.08 -6.51 -18.28
C LEU A 102 -11.57 -5.12 -17.89
N ALA A 103 -12.30 -4.46 -17.00
CA ALA A 103 -11.98 -3.15 -16.48
C ALA A 103 -12.53 -2.97 -15.06
N MET A 104 -11.80 -2.24 -14.23
CA MET A 104 -12.34 -1.67 -13.01
C MET A 104 -13.23 -0.47 -13.38
N PRO A 105 -14.46 -0.39 -12.85
CA PRO A 105 -15.33 0.77 -13.07
C PRO A 105 -14.77 2.03 -12.38
N PRO A 106 -15.19 3.24 -12.80
CA PRO A 106 -14.89 4.48 -12.07
C PRO A 106 -15.50 4.45 -10.66
N ASN A 107 -14.71 4.79 -9.64
CA ASN A 107 -15.16 4.74 -8.24
C ASN A 107 -15.38 6.13 -7.61
N ALA A 108 -15.30 7.23 -8.37
CA ALA A 108 -15.44 8.59 -7.84
C ALA A 108 -16.78 8.88 -7.10
N VAL A 109 -17.80 8.01 -7.27
CA VAL A 109 -19.07 8.06 -6.52
C VAL A 109 -18.92 7.50 -5.09
N ALA A 110 -18.02 6.53 -4.90
CA ALA A 110 -17.81 5.82 -3.64
C ALA A 110 -16.61 6.35 -2.82
N ILE A 111 -15.63 6.98 -3.48
CA ILE A 111 -14.38 7.43 -2.85
C ILE A 111 -13.90 8.74 -3.47
N ASN A 112 -13.51 9.71 -2.63
CA ASN A 112 -12.91 10.96 -3.07
C ASN A 112 -11.40 10.80 -3.30
N GLU A 113 -10.78 11.78 -3.97
CA GLU A 113 -9.35 11.71 -4.33
C GLU A 113 -8.41 11.60 -3.13
N ARG A 114 -8.66 12.34 -2.05
CA ARG A 114 -7.83 12.28 -0.84
C ARG A 114 -7.79 10.87 -0.28
N ASP A 115 -8.96 10.26 -0.14
CA ASP A 115 -9.08 8.92 0.43
C ASP A 115 -8.57 7.85 -0.54
N ALA A 116 -8.75 8.04 -1.86
CA ALA A 116 -8.15 7.18 -2.89
C ALA A 116 -6.61 7.20 -2.83
N ARG A 117 -5.99 8.37 -2.63
CA ARG A 117 -4.54 8.48 -2.43
C ARG A 117 -4.07 7.75 -1.17
N GLN A 118 -4.84 7.84 -0.09
CA GLN A 118 -4.54 7.10 1.15
C GLN A 118 -4.61 5.58 0.93
N LEU A 119 -5.64 5.11 0.22
CA LEU A 119 -5.79 3.70 -0.16
C LEU A 119 -4.64 3.22 -1.04
N VAL A 120 -4.29 3.97 -2.08
CA VAL A 120 -3.19 3.63 -3.00
C VAL A 120 -1.84 3.61 -2.28
N SER A 121 -1.60 4.56 -1.37
CA SER A 121 -0.38 4.58 -0.55
C SER A 121 -0.25 3.30 0.26
N TRP A 122 -1.35 2.87 0.91
CA TRP A 122 -1.37 1.61 1.63
C TRP A 122 -1.16 0.40 0.70
N ILE A 123 -1.81 0.36 -0.47
CA ILE A 123 -1.61 -0.73 -1.44
C ILE A 123 -0.13 -0.83 -1.83
N LEU A 124 0.52 0.29 -2.15
CA LEU A 124 1.92 0.32 -2.57
C LEU A 124 2.90 -0.09 -1.46
N SER A 125 2.53 0.08 -0.18
CA SER A 125 3.35 -0.36 0.95
C SER A 125 3.33 -1.87 1.19
N LEU A 126 2.43 -2.61 0.53
CA LEU A 126 2.35 -4.08 0.61
C LEU A 126 3.48 -4.80 -0.15
N ALA A 127 4.30 -4.05 -0.91
CA ALA A 127 5.41 -4.61 -1.66
C ALA A 127 6.50 -5.12 -0.69
N LYS A 128 6.60 -6.44 -0.55
CA LYS A 128 7.73 -7.08 0.14
C LYS A 128 9.01 -6.93 -0.69
#